data_AF-A0A959YD24-F1
#
_entry.id   AF-A0A959YD24-F1
#
_cell.length_a   1.000
_cell.length_b   1.000
_cell.length_c   1.000
_cell.angle_alpha   90.00
_cell.angle_beta   90.00
_cell.angle_gamma   90.00
#
_symmetry.space_group_name_H-M   'P 1'
#
loop_
_entity.id
_entity.type
_entity.pdbx_description
1 polymer ?
#
loop_
_entity_poly.entity_id
_entity_poly.type
_entity_poly.pdbx_seq_one_letter_code
_entity_poly.pdbx_strand_id
1 'polypeptide(L)'
;MRPVLLSLLGGLVLGCGSEATTEGPARWASDLAPFGGLDVSEGVALDLDYTDAIDSGFRVPSAAQVDGGFFTARFHLRDTIHPGRRFRYKLYYRNESYHFPELDGSGAQHPDAWENFYGSWENAHEGFRTTTPVDAPGIEVTCQWRIAGDPRDESRYRRNGVRARWARNPRVGEYSVLLVVVPEDRFEALKLAKGVIDIGDTSAAYIEPYWYFLHGPGAHMADVQVLQADRRLTVRAHPDPGAGIAVLDSTVADRSAYCATCGHSATMLERAPFEQFIQYIDPSTTFRNVPVIADVLDNGYTPEDHDRYRCAMPESWMVDARPTTSTTPCATVRADPDRHMIELRNPASTEGHLRKENVAIRSRHGTTYGRYRIRCHLPRLLNDEDMWVGLTNAIWLIDQGAPGNLRRACDGGYMAHYYGGDSDERVPRVAYAEIDFEILCTPPYCPDREFPPILPQQLRGTGDRLGWWRGEPPGHQRDMITVACTNWDMACPEPPDFGWGCHPVDRDGETFLAHRWDSNYRALTEKREEPDSVLFSGPYWFEIDWRPEEILWRIGPDPDHMRLVGYMNSRVTSISNVQMLIVISQEFHNTKWWPGSRFDQGFVPFPARDYVGEVQEVFID
;
A
#
# COMPACT_ATOMS: atom_id res chain seq x y z
N MET A 1 -30.13 77.49 49.78
CA MET A 1 -28.87 78.21 49.46
C MET A 1 -28.25 77.56 48.23
N ARG A 2 -27.93 78.34 47.18
CA ARG A 2 -26.95 77.99 46.11
C ARG A 2 -25.56 77.72 46.73
N PRO A 3 -24.48 77.42 45.96
CA PRO A 3 -24.23 76.59 44.76
C PRO A 3 -23.11 75.54 45.07
N VAL A 4 -22.42 74.87 44.14
CA VAL A 4 -21.12 75.31 43.56
C VAL A 4 -20.70 74.35 42.43
N LEU A 5 -20.23 74.96 41.34
CA LEU A 5 -19.52 74.43 40.18
C LEU A 5 -18.00 74.34 40.54
N LEU A 6 -17.28 73.30 40.13
CA LEU A 6 -15.80 73.40 40.02
C LEU A 6 -15.26 72.60 38.83
N SER A 7 -14.70 73.36 37.88
CA SER A 7 -13.87 72.92 36.77
C SER A 7 -12.48 72.51 37.26
N LEU A 8 -11.80 71.58 36.57
CA LEU A 8 -10.34 71.46 36.62
C LEU A 8 -9.78 71.02 35.27
N LEU A 9 -8.94 71.91 34.72
CA LEU A 9 -8.03 71.69 33.59
C LEU A 9 -6.99 70.62 33.93
N GLY A 10 -6.48 69.94 32.91
CA GLY A 10 -5.26 69.13 33.01
C GLY A 10 -4.65 68.72 31.66
N GLY A 11 -3.82 69.62 31.10
CA GLY A 11 -2.55 69.28 30.43
C GLY A 11 -2.55 68.51 29.10
N LEU A 12 -2.37 69.25 28.00
CA LEU A 12 -1.72 68.74 26.78
C LEU A 12 -0.24 68.43 27.08
N VAL A 13 0.20 67.21 26.76
CA VAL A 13 1.62 66.90 26.47
C VAL A 13 1.69 66.38 25.04
N LEU A 14 2.20 67.21 24.14
CA LEU A 14 2.61 66.85 22.78
C LEU A 14 3.91 66.04 22.87
N GLY A 15 3.80 64.72 22.81
CA GLY A 15 4.92 63.83 22.54
C GLY A 15 4.97 63.54 21.04
N CYS A 16 5.98 64.08 20.35
CA CYS A 16 6.39 63.61 19.04
C CYS A 16 6.98 62.20 19.19
N GLY A 17 6.13 61.18 19.13
CA GLY A 17 6.54 59.80 18.92
C GLY A 17 6.52 59.52 17.42
N SER A 18 7.70 59.35 16.81
CA SER A 18 7.80 58.66 15.54
C SER A 18 7.29 57.24 15.75
N GLU A 19 6.07 56.96 15.28
CA GLU A 19 5.61 55.59 15.11
C GLU A 19 6.57 54.93 14.12
N ALA A 20 7.50 54.14 14.65
CA ALA A 20 8.14 53.11 13.87
C ALA A 20 7.02 52.14 13.48
N THR A 21 6.52 52.30 12.26
CA THR A 21 5.76 51.26 11.59
C THR A 21 6.66 50.03 11.58
N THR A 22 6.36 49.07 12.44
CA THR A 22 6.83 47.70 12.26
C THR A 22 6.18 47.22 10.97
N GLU A 23 6.82 47.54 9.84
CA GLU A 23 6.49 46.97 8.55
C GLU A 23 6.57 45.44 8.73
N GLY A 24 5.44 44.76 8.49
CA GLY A 24 5.45 43.32 8.39
C GLY A 24 6.46 42.86 7.32
N PRO A 25 6.85 41.59 7.31
CA PRO A 25 7.78 41.08 6.31
C PRO A 25 7.31 41.47 4.91
N ALA A 26 8.23 42.03 4.12
CA ALA A 26 7.91 42.49 2.77
C ALA A 26 7.32 41.34 1.94
N ARG A 27 6.16 41.57 1.33
CA ARG A 27 5.46 40.59 0.50
C ARG A 27 5.65 40.97 -0.96
N TRP A 28 6.45 40.17 -1.68
CA TRP A 28 6.73 40.35 -3.11
C TRP A 28 5.85 39.48 -3.99
N ALA A 29 5.55 38.27 -3.54
CA ALA A 29 4.84 37.27 -4.30
C ALA A 29 3.36 37.15 -3.89
N SER A 30 2.48 36.89 -4.85
CA SER A 30 1.05 36.60 -4.63
C SER A 30 0.49 35.66 -5.70
N ASP A 31 -0.75 35.21 -5.49
CA ASP A 31 -1.58 34.54 -6.50
C ASP A 31 -0.96 33.27 -7.10
N LEU A 32 -0.40 32.41 -6.24
CA LEU A 32 0.19 31.14 -6.66
C LEU A 32 -0.89 30.18 -7.19
N ALA A 33 -0.84 29.92 -8.49
CA ALA A 33 -1.67 28.93 -9.18
C ALA A 33 -0.74 27.84 -9.77
N PRO A 34 -0.50 26.73 -9.06
CA PRO A 34 0.55 25.79 -9.44
C PRO A 34 0.13 24.76 -10.50
N PHE A 35 -1.17 24.56 -10.73
CA PHE A 35 -1.72 23.47 -11.54
C PHE A 35 -2.37 23.91 -12.85
N GLY A 36 -1.85 24.95 -13.51
CA GLY A 36 -2.31 25.34 -14.83
C GLY A 36 -2.12 24.21 -15.86
N GLY A 37 -3.05 24.10 -16.81
CA GLY A 37 -3.09 23.00 -17.78
C GLY A 37 -4.14 21.93 -17.48
N LEU A 38 -4.79 22.01 -16.31
CA LEU A 38 -5.93 21.18 -15.93
C LEU A 38 -7.21 22.01 -15.96
N ASP A 39 -8.34 21.37 -16.29
CA ASP A 39 -9.65 21.98 -16.09
C ASP A 39 -10.00 21.91 -14.61
N VAL A 40 -10.36 23.05 -14.03
CA VAL A 40 -10.09 23.36 -12.63
C VAL A 40 -11.35 23.73 -11.84
N SER A 41 -12.53 23.39 -12.33
CA SER A 41 -13.81 23.84 -11.77
C SER A 41 -14.13 23.25 -10.37
N GLU A 42 -13.61 22.08 -10.03
CA GLU A 42 -13.63 21.47 -8.68
C GLU A 42 -12.26 20.78 -8.44
N GLY A 43 -11.97 20.21 -7.27
CA GLY A 43 -10.64 19.70 -6.88
C GLY A 43 -9.84 19.01 -8.01
N VAL A 44 -8.53 19.23 -8.08
CA VAL A 44 -7.69 18.69 -9.16
C VAL A 44 -7.35 17.23 -8.83
N ALA A 45 -7.93 16.27 -9.54
CA ALA A 45 -7.59 14.86 -9.40
C ALA A 45 -7.00 14.29 -10.70
N LEU A 46 -5.96 13.47 -10.60
CA LEU A 46 -5.34 12.77 -11.71
C LEU A 46 -5.05 11.31 -11.36
N ASP A 47 -5.43 10.41 -12.25
CA ASP A 47 -5.10 8.99 -12.14
C ASP A 47 -3.72 8.73 -12.76
N LEU A 48 -2.88 7.91 -12.14
CA LEU A 48 -1.57 7.54 -12.71
C LEU A 48 -1.73 6.98 -14.13
N ASP A 49 -0.90 7.47 -15.06
CA ASP A 49 -0.86 6.95 -16.44
C ASP A 49 0.05 5.72 -16.51
N TYR A 50 -0.55 4.55 -16.68
CA TYR A 50 0.14 3.25 -16.73
C TYR A 50 0.88 2.98 -18.04
N THR A 51 0.66 3.82 -19.07
CA THR A 51 1.28 3.64 -20.39
C THR A 51 2.80 3.80 -20.29
N ASP A 52 3.55 2.74 -20.63
CA ASP A 52 5.03 2.71 -20.61
C ASP A 52 5.65 3.05 -19.23
N ALA A 53 4.87 2.95 -18.15
CA ALA A 53 5.31 3.36 -16.82
C ALA A 53 6.29 2.36 -16.16
N ILE A 54 6.39 1.13 -16.68
CA ILE A 54 7.21 0.07 -16.07
C ILE A 54 8.71 0.37 -16.20
N ASP A 55 9.13 0.88 -17.37
CA ASP A 55 10.52 1.20 -17.65
C ASP A 55 10.84 2.66 -17.33
N SER A 56 9.89 3.57 -17.60
CA SER A 56 10.09 5.01 -17.45
C SER A 56 9.80 5.56 -16.04
N GLY A 57 9.04 4.81 -15.23
CA GLY A 57 8.43 5.27 -13.97
C GLY A 57 7.29 6.26 -14.21
N PHE A 58 6.34 6.35 -13.28
CA PHE A 58 5.24 7.31 -13.42
C PHE A 58 5.71 8.77 -13.41
N ARG A 59 5.00 9.59 -14.19
CA ARG A 59 5.13 11.05 -14.25
C ARG A 59 3.74 11.66 -14.13
N VAL A 60 3.60 12.67 -13.27
CA VAL A 60 2.32 13.34 -13.04
C VAL A 60 2.51 14.85 -13.24
N PRO A 61 1.97 15.44 -14.33
CA PRO A 61 1.19 14.78 -15.37
C PRO A 61 2.08 14.10 -16.43
N SER A 62 1.54 13.11 -17.13
CA SER A 62 2.06 12.60 -18.39
C SER A 62 1.58 13.46 -19.56
N ALA A 63 2.14 13.23 -20.75
CA ALA A 63 1.69 13.90 -21.97
C ALA A 63 0.27 13.49 -22.41
N ALA A 64 -0.26 12.37 -21.90
CA ALA A 64 -1.64 11.97 -22.11
C ALA A 64 -2.62 12.70 -21.18
N GLN A 65 -2.12 13.24 -20.06
CA GLN A 65 -2.95 13.92 -19.05
C GLN A 65 -2.97 15.43 -19.22
N VAL A 66 -1.83 16.04 -19.57
CA VAL A 66 -1.70 17.49 -19.80
C VAL A 66 -0.77 17.69 -21.00
N ASP A 67 -1.09 18.66 -21.86
CA ASP A 67 -0.26 18.97 -23.03
C ASP A 67 1.20 19.24 -22.62
N GLY A 68 2.13 18.59 -23.31
CA GLY A 68 3.56 18.60 -22.98
C GLY A 68 3.98 17.81 -21.73
N GLY A 69 3.05 17.30 -20.91
CA GLY A 69 3.35 16.50 -19.72
C GLY A 69 3.96 17.29 -18.56
N PHE A 70 3.51 18.54 -18.39
CA PHE A 70 3.89 19.42 -17.28
C PHE A 70 2.71 20.25 -16.78
N PHE A 71 2.66 20.47 -15.47
CA PHE A 71 1.85 21.54 -14.90
C PHE A 71 2.47 22.89 -15.23
N THR A 72 1.63 23.90 -15.43
CA THR A 72 2.04 25.31 -15.55
C THR A 72 1.75 26.03 -14.25
N ALA A 73 2.79 26.41 -13.52
CA ALA A 73 2.66 27.26 -12.34
C ALA A 73 2.76 28.73 -12.73
N ARG A 74 1.85 29.55 -12.17
CA ARG A 74 1.84 31.01 -12.30
C ARG A 74 1.81 31.67 -10.92
N PHE A 75 2.48 32.80 -10.79
CA PHE A 75 2.40 33.66 -9.62
C PHE A 75 2.82 35.08 -10.00
N HIS A 76 2.36 36.07 -9.24
CA HIS A 76 2.72 37.46 -9.44
C HIS A 76 3.87 37.85 -8.54
N LEU A 77 4.81 38.63 -9.07
CA LEU A 77 5.86 39.28 -8.30
C LEU A 77 5.76 40.78 -8.43
N ARG A 78 5.86 41.50 -7.32
CA ARG A 78 5.86 42.95 -7.28
C ARG A 78 6.81 43.47 -6.21
N ASP A 79 7.63 44.44 -6.58
CA ASP A 79 8.50 45.14 -5.65
C ASP A 79 8.23 46.65 -5.69
N THR A 80 7.55 47.15 -4.68
CA THR A 80 7.22 48.58 -4.56
C THR A 80 8.36 49.39 -3.95
N ILE A 81 9.37 48.75 -3.38
CA ILE A 81 10.47 49.40 -2.65
C ILE A 81 11.70 49.51 -3.55
N HIS A 82 12.01 48.46 -4.31
CA HIS A 82 13.16 48.40 -5.22
C HIS A 82 12.77 47.97 -6.64
N PRO A 83 12.09 48.85 -7.42
CA PRO A 83 11.78 48.56 -8.82
C PRO A 83 13.03 48.20 -9.64
N GLY A 84 12.92 47.17 -10.47
CA GLY A 84 14.02 46.62 -11.27
C GLY A 84 14.84 45.55 -10.56
N ARG A 85 14.55 45.23 -9.28
CA ARG A 85 15.19 44.12 -8.57
C ARG A 85 14.79 42.77 -9.18
N ARG A 86 15.73 41.83 -9.22
CA ARG A 86 15.48 40.43 -9.60
C ARG A 86 15.24 39.58 -8.37
N PHE A 87 14.49 38.51 -8.53
CA PHE A 87 14.20 37.55 -7.48
C PHE A 87 14.70 36.17 -7.88
N ARG A 88 14.99 35.36 -6.88
CA ARG A 88 15.20 33.93 -7.01
C ARG A 88 14.00 33.19 -6.45
N TYR A 89 13.55 32.15 -7.13
CA TYR A 89 12.40 31.37 -6.72
C TYR A 89 12.59 29.87 -6.90
N LYS A 90 11.91 29.09 -6.06
CA LYS A 90 11.86 27.63 -6.17
C LYS A 90 10.50 27.10 -5.74
N LEU A 91 9.97 26.14 -6.50
CA LEU A 91 8.77 25.39 -6.14
C LEU A 91 9.18 24.07 -5.50
N TYR A 92 8.48 23.70 -4.44
CA TYR A 92 8.52 22.37 -3.85
C TYR A 92 7.12 21.78 -3.85
N TYR A 93 7.04 20.46 -3.90
CA TYR A 93 5.80 19.73 -3.70
C TYR A 93 6.01 18.61 -2.69
N ARG A 94 4.96 18.22 -2.00
CA ARG A 94 4.99 17.13 -1.02
C ARG A 94 3.67 16.38 -1.02
N ASN A 95 3.74 15.06 -0.88
CA ASN A 95 2.57 14.23 -0.59
C ASN A 95 2.14 14.45 0.87
N GLU A 96 0.92 14.91 1.08
CA GLU A 96 0.33 15.21 2.39
C GLU A 96 -0.38 14.01 3.01
N SER A 97 -0.87 13.06 2.20
CA SER A 97 -1.62 11.91 2.72
C SER A 97 -0.76 10.94 3.54
N TYR A 98 0.48 10.70 3.11
CA TYR A 98 1.35 9.67 3.69
C TYR A 98 2.71 10.25 4.06
N HIS A 99 2.71 11.34 4.83
CA HIS A 99 3.94 11.97 5.36
C HIS A 99 4.04 11.78 6.87
N PHE A 100 5.27 11.73 7.36
CA PHE A 100 5.58 12.00 8.75
C PHE A 100 5.41 13.50 9.02
N PRO A 101 4.93 13.88 10.22
CA PRO A 101 4.86 15.28 10.63
C PRO A 101 6.17 16.04 10.41
N GLU A 102 6.12 17.34 10.20
CA GLU A 102 7.33 18.16 10.03
C GLU A 102 8.16 18.22 11.31
N LEU A 103 7.49 18.20 12.46
CA LEU A 103 8.07 18.46 13.77
C LEU A 103 8.05 17.20 14.64
N ASP A 104 9.12 17.01 15.41
CA ASP A 104 9.11 16.11 16.55
C ASP A 104 8.53 16.81 17.80
N GLY A 105 8.44 16.08 18.92
CA GLY A 105 7.96 16.63 20.20
C GLY A 105 8.82 17.76 20.79
N SER A 106 10.01 18.02 20.25
CA SER A 106 10.91 19.12 20.64
C SER A 106 10.80 20.35 19.73
N GLY A 107 10.08 20.24 18.60
CA GLY A 107 10.03 21.26 17.55
C GLY A 107 11.19 21.19 16.55
N ALA A 108 12.03 20.16 16.62
CA ALA A 108 13.02 19.86 15.59
C ALA A 108 12.37 19.11 14.41
N GLN A 109 13.09 18.93 13.30
CA GLN A 109 12.60 18.13 12.19
C GLN A 109 12.33 16.69 12.66
N HIS A 110 11.18 16.11 12.28
CA HIS A 110 10.89 14.72 12.59
C HIS A 110 12.01 13.79 12.08
N PRO A 111 12.48 12.82 12.89
CA PRO A 111 13.63 11.97 12.55
C PRO A 111 13.40 11.18 11.26
N ASP A 112 12.16 10.81 10.94
CA ASP A 112 11.78 10.09 9.72
C ASP A 112 11.27 10.97 8.57
N ALA A 113 11.37 12.30 8.67
CA ALA A 113 10.98 13.21 7.58
C ALA A 113 11.79 12.99 6.29
N TRP A 114 12.95 12.33 6.37
CA TRP A 114 13.72 11.91 5.20
C TRP A 114 12.96 10.93 4.29
N GLU A 115 11.94 10.24 4.81
CA GLU A 115 11.08 9.33 4.04
C GLU A 115 9.95 10.02 3.29
N ASN A 116 9.62 11.25 3.66
CA ASN A 116 8.54 12.00 3.02
C ASN A 116 8.78 12.08 1.51
N PHE A 117 7.69 11.94 0.75
CA PHE A 117 7.76 12.08 -0.70
C PHE A 117 7.59 13.55 -1.05
N TYR A 118 8.72 14.21 -1.33
CA TYR A 118 8.77 15.59 -1.76
C TYR A 118 9.75 15.78 -2.92
N GLY A 119 9.54 16.83 -3.69
CA GLY A 119 10.39 17.18 -4.82
C GLY A 119 10.35 18.67 -5.14
N SER A 120 10.98 19.06 -6.25
CA SER A 120 10.98 20.44 -6.75
C SER A 120 10.90 20.46 -8.28
N TRP A 121 11.99 20.81 -8.96
CA TRP A 121 12.15 20.64 -10.39
C TRP A 121 12.39 19.16 -10.72
N GLU A 122 12.15 18.77 -11.98
CA GLU A 122 12.41 17.38 -12.41
C GLU A 122 13.89 16.98 -12.26
N ASN A 123 14.79 17.95 -12.45
CA ASN A 123 16.19 17.82 -12.08
C ASN A 123 16.34 18.18 -10.60
N ALA A 124 16.63 17.18 -9.76
CA ALA A 124 16.78 17.34 -8.31
C ALA A 124 17.88 18.35 -7.92
N HIS A 125 18.91 18.47 -8.76
CA HIS A 125 20.07 19.36 -8.56
C HIS A 125 19.85 20.78 -9.06
N GLU A 126 18.70 21.07 -9.67
CA GLU A 126 18.39 22.42 -10.11
C GLU A 126 18.05 23.30 -8.89
N GLY A 127 18.78 24.41 -8.75
CA GLY A 127 18.61 25.37 -7.67
C GLY A 127 17.41 26.31 -7.85
N PHE A 128 17.50 27.48 -7.21
CA PHE A 128 16.53 28.54 -7.42
C PHE A 128 16.70 29.16 -8.81
N ARG A 129 15.60 29.38 -9.52
CA ARG A 129 15.57 30.09 -10.81
C ARG A 129 15.57 31.59 -10.57
N THR A 130 16.20 32.35 -11.46
CA THR A 130 16.22 33.83 -11.39
C THR A 130 15.16 34.41 -12.32
N THR A 131 14.46 35.44 -11.87
CA THR A 131 13.49 36.19 -12.67
C THR A 131 14.16 37.23 -13.57
N THR A 132 13.42 37.73 -14.55
CA THR A 132 13.74 39.05 -15.12
C THR A 132 13.60 40.14 -14.06
N PRO A 133 14.19 41.34 -14.28
CA PRO A 133 13.90 42.51 -13.43
C PRO A 133 12.40 42.72 -13.22
N VAL A 134 11.99 42.96 -11.97
CA VAL A 134 10.59 43.19 -11.60
C VAL A 134 10.34 44.68 -11.53
N ASP A 135 9.62 45.22 -12.51
CA ASP A 135 9.26 46.64 -12.53
C ASP A 135 8.14 46.95 -11.51
N ALA A 136 7.89 48.25 -11.25
CA ALA A 136 6.89 48.71 -10.29
C ALA A 136 5.45 48.13 -10.44
N PRO A 137 4.90 47.88 -11.65
CA PRO A 137 3.60 47.21 -11.78
C PRO A 137 3.64 45.73 -11.40
N GLY A 138 4.83 45.13 -11.29
CA GLY A 138 5.03 43.70 -11.11
C GLY A 138 5.11 42.93 -12.43
N ILE A 139 5.42 41.65 -12.33
CA ILE A 139 5.46 40.70 -13.44
C ILE A 139 4.68 39.43 -13.07
N GLU A 140 4.12 38.75 -14.07
CA GLU A 140 3.68 37.37 -13.91
C GLU A 140 4.86 36.44 -14.23
N VAL A 141 5.16 35.52 -13.32
CA VAL A 141 6.14 34.46 -13.54
C VAL A 141 5.39 33.19 -13.91
N THR A 142 5.75 32.60 -15.05
CA THR A 142 5.23 31.31 -15.51
C THR A 142 6.37 30.29 -15.56
N CYS A 143 6.14 29.09 -15.03
CA CYS A 143 7.10 27.99 -15.11
C CYS A 143 6.42 26.62 -15.24
N GLN A 144 7.15 25.65 -15.77
CA GLN A 144 6.70 24.27 -15.93
C GLN A 144 7.35 23.35 -14.89
N TRP A 145 6.57 22.41 -14.36
CA TRP A 145 7.03 21.41 -13.40
C TRP A 145 6.15 20.15 -13.44
N ARG A 146 6.62 19.06 -12.83
CA ARG A 146 5.87 17.80 -12.69
C ARG A 146 6.38 16.98 -11.50
N ILE A 147 5.56 16.05 -11.04
CA ILE A 147 5.92 15.03 -10.08
C ILE A 147 6.49 13.83 -10.85
N ALA A 148 7.59 13.25 -10.38
CA ALA A 148 8.20 12.09 -10.99
C ALA A 148 8.73 11.12 -9.93
N GLY A 149 8.86 9.85 -10.30
CA GLY A 149 9.51 8.86 -9.44
C GLY A 149 10.94 9.25 -9.05
N ASP A 150 11.32 8.88 -7.83
CA ASP A 150 12.60 9.20 -7.18
C ASP A 150 12.95 10.70 -7.26
N PRO A 151 12.11 11.62 -6.76
CA PRO A 151 12.21 13.06 -7.03
C PRO A 151 13.52 13.72 -6.54
N ARG A 152 14.31 13.01 -5.73
CA ARG A 152 15.59 13.46 -5.17
C ARG A 152 16.82 12.81 -5.82
N ASP A 153 16.66 11.97 -6.85
CA ASP A 153 17.76 11.28 -7.53
C ASP A 153 18.67 10.50 -6.55
N GLU A 154 18.08 9.74 -5.63
CA GLU A 154 18.86 9.05 -4.60
C GLU A 154 19.64 7.88 -5.20
N SER A 155 20.93 7.79 -4.83
CA SER A 155 21.84 6.77 -5.36
C SER A 155 21.35 5.32 -5.17
N ARG A 156 20.58 5.06 -4.11
CA ARG A 156 20.01 3.73 -3.83
C ARG A 156 18.99 3.27 -4.87
N TYR A 157 18.30 4.18 -5.56
CA TYR A 157 17.31 3.87 -6.60
C TYR A 157 17.93 3.78 -8.00
N ARG A 158 19.23 3.52 -8.11
CA ARG A 158 19.92 3.35 -9.39
C ARG A 158 20.09 1.87 -9.74
N ARG A 159 19.86 1.54 -11.01
CA ARG A 159 20.15 0.23 -11.59
C ARG A 159 21.23 0.40 -12.65
N ASN A 160 22.35 -0.31 -12.51
CA ASN A 160 23.49 -0.21 -13.44
C ASN A 160 23.97 1.24 -13.68
N GLY A 161 23.94 2.08 -12.64
CA GLY A 161 24.32 3.50 -12.70
C GLY A 161 23.24 4.44 -13.25
N VAL A 162 22.13 3.91 -13.80
CA VAL A 162 21.01 4.68 -14.34
C VAL A 162 19.91 4.82 -13.29
N ARG A 163 19.30 6.01 -13.19
CA ARG A 163 18.17 6.27 -12.30
C ARG A 163 16.97 5.40 -12.67
N ALA A 164 16.54 4.54 -11.75
CA ALA A 164 15.37 3.68 -11.92
C ALA A 164 14.16 4.36 -11.26
N ARG A 165 13.54 5.30 -11.97
CA ARG A 165 12.42 6.11 -11.43
C ARG A 165 11.25 5.26 -10.92
N TRP A 166 11.03 4.11 -11.55
CA TRP A 166 10.00 3.14 -11.15
C TRP A 166 10.26 2.51 -9.76
N ALA A 167 11.48 2.59 -9.22
CA ALA A 167 11.83 2.03 -7.91
C ALA A 167 11.33 2.84 -6.73
N ARG A 168 10.88 4.09 -6.97
CA ARG A 168 10.20 4.96 -6.01
C ARG A 168 9.17 5.81 -6.75
N ASN A 169 8.05 5.20 -7.09
CA ASN A 169 6.96 5.87 -7.79
C ASN A 169 6.39 7.06 -6.99
N PRO A 170 5.76 8.05 -7.66
CA PRO A 170 4.87 9.00 -7.00
C PRO A 170 3.90 8.28 -6.08
N ARG A 171 3.68 8.84 -4.89
CA ARG A 171 2.66 8.35 -3.97
C ARG A 171 1.28 8.74 -4.47
N VAL A 172 0.28 7.95 -4.14
CA VAL A 172 -1.11 8.37 -4.21
C VAL A 172 -1.43 9.34 -3.07
N GLY A 173 -2.54 10.06 -3.17
CA GLY A 173 -3.02 11.00 -2.16
C GLY A 173 -2.87 12.47 -2.55
N GLU A 174 -3.06 13.35 -1.58
CA GLU A 174 -3.02 14.79 -1.80
C GLU A 174 -1.58 15.30 -1.89
N TYR A 175 -1.36 16.26 -2.78
CA TYR A 175 -0.12 17.00 -2.95
C TYR A 175 -0.36 18.48 -2.73
N SER A 176 0.48 19.07 -1.88
CA SER A 176 0.57 20.51 -1.73
C SER A 176 1.77 21.07 -2.51
N VAL A 177 1.78 22.39 -2.75
CA VAL A 177 2.89 23.09 -3.41
C VAL A 177 3.30 24.30 -2.58
N LEU A 178 4.62 24.45 -2.41
CA LEU A 178 5.26 25.53 -1.69
C LEU A 178 6.14 26.33 -2.65
N LEU A 179 5.91 27.63 -2.75
CA LEU A 179 6.77 28.57 -3.46
C LEU A 179 7.62 29.36 -2.46
N VAL A 180 8.93 29.37 -2.68
CA VAL A 180 9.88 30.19 -1.93
C VAL A 180 10.45 31.25 -2.85
N VAL A 181 10.41 32.51 -2.43
CA VAL A 181 10.91 33.67 -3.17
C VAL A 181 11.86 34.48 -2.28
N VAL A 182 12.99 34.87 -2.86
CA VAL A 182 14.01 35.68 -2.18
C VAL A 182 14.58 36.72 -3.15
N PRO A 183 14.93 37.94 -2.69
CA PRO A 183 15.63 38.89 -3.53
C PRO A 183 17.00 38.35 -3.97
N GLU A 184 17.36 38.51 -5.24
CA GLU A 184 18.60 37.92 -5.78
C GLU A 184 19.87 38.45 -5.08
N ASP A 185 19.89 39.74 -4.75
CA ASP A 185 20.99 40.43 -4.07
C ASP A 185 21.18 39.98 -2.61
N ARG A 186 20.19 39.27 -2.05
CA ARG A 186 20.20 38.74 -0.68
C ARG A 186 20.50 37.24 -0.62
N PHE A 187 20.39 36.53 -1.75
CA PHE A 187 20.45 35.06 -1.81
C PHE A 187 21.70 34.47 -1.12
N GLU A 188 22.88 34.98 -1.46
CA GLU A 188 24.15 34.47 -0.90
C GLU A 188 24.31 34.82 0.59
N ALA A 189 23.77 35.97 1.01
CA ALA A 189 23.83 36.42 2.40
C ALA A 189 22.94 35.58 3.33
N LEU A 190 21.84 35.03 2.80
CA LEU A 190 20.91 34.16 3.54
C LEU A 190 21.54 32.83 3.97
N LYS A 191 22.61 32.37 3.30
CA LYS A 191 23.28 31.09 3.57
C LYS A 191 22.29 29.94 3.73
N LEU A 192 21.36 29.82 2.78
CA LEU A 192 20.36 28.75 2.77
C LEU A 192 21.06 27.38 2.84
N ALA A 193 20.44 26.45 3.53
CA ALA A 193 21.00 25.12 3.66
C ALA A 193 21.11 24.43 2.28
N LYS A 194 22.20 23.72 2.03
CA LYS A 194 22.47 23.13 0.71
C LYS A 194 21.36 22.17 0.28
N GLY A 195 20.83 21.36 1.20
CA GLY A 195 19.73 20.41 0.93
C GLY A 195 18.38 21.02 0.56
N VAL A 196 18.16 22.32 0.83
CA VAL A 196 16.97 23.03 0.29
C VAL A 196 17.28 23.71 -1.04
N ILE A 197 18.52 24.12 -1.29
CA ILE A 197 18.92 24.63 -2.62
C ILE A 197 18.95 23.48 -3.65
N ASP A 198 19.59 22.37 -3.32
CA ASP A 198 19.73 21.15 -4.12
C ASP A 198 19.12 19.99 -3.32
N ILE A 199 17.93 19.54 -3.74
CA ILE A 199 17.20 18.49 -3.01
C ILE A 199 17.74 17.08 -3.29
N GLY A 200 18.63 16.94 -4.27
CA GLY A 200 19.36 15.71 -4.54
C GLY A 200 20.70 15.63 -3.81
N ASP A 201 21.08 16.66 -3.04
CA ASP A 201 22.28 16.62 -2.24
C ASP A 201 22.11 15.75 -0.99
N THR A 202 22.70 14.55 -1.04
CA THR A 202 22.72 13.61 0.08
C THR A 202 23.99 13.71 0.94
N SER A 203 24.84 14.74 0.74
CA SER A 203 26.10 14.87 1.50
C SER A 203 25.91 15.40 2.93
N ALA A 204 24.77 16.04 3.21
CA ALA A 204 24.33 16.41 4.54
C ALA A 204 23.13 15.55 4.98
N ALA A 205 22.74 15.61 6.26
CA ALA A 205 21.47 15.06 6.69
C ALA A 205 20.33 15.67 5.86
N TYR A 206 19.33 14.86 5.51
CA TYR A 206 18.17 15.32 4.72
C TYR A 206 17.46 16.47 5.45
N ILE A 207 17.28 17.58 4.75
CA ILE A 207 16.52 18.74 5.22
C ILE A 207 15.22 18.78 4.41
N GLU A 208 14.10 18.57 5.09
CA GLU A 208 12.78 18.63 4.48
C GLU A 208 12.40 20.10 4.22
N PRO A 209 12.07 20.49 2.97
CA PRO A 209 11.84 21.90 2.63
C PRO A 209 10.65 22.56 3.35
N TYR A 210 9.55 21.84 3.58
CA TYR A 210 8.38 22.37 4.30
C TYR A 210 8.74 22.69 5.75
N TRP A 211 9.40 21.76 6.44
CA TRP A 211 9.95 22.01 7.76
C TRP A 211 10.86 23.24 7.75
N TYR A 212 11.86 23.29 6.86
CA TYR A 212 12.86 24.36 6.86
C TYR A 212 12.26 25.76 6.68
N PHE A 213 11.30 25.90 5.75
CA PHE A 213 10.73 27.19 5.39
C PHE A 213 9.49 27.58 6.20
N LEU A 214 8.78 26.63 6.81
CA LEU A 214 7.58 26.91 7.62
C LEU A 214 7.85 26.93 9.12
N HIS A 215 8.85 26.19 9.60
CA HIS A 215 9.10 26.01 11.03
C HIS A 215 10.58 26.14 11.44
N GLY A 216 11.49 25.87 10.52
CA GLY A 216 12.93 25.86 10.75
C GLY A 216 13.60 27.22 10.52
N PRO A 217 14.93 27.23 10.31
CA PRO A 217 15.70 28.47 10.15
C PRO A 217 15.18 29.40 9.03
N GLY A 218 14.65 28.84 7.94
CA GLY A 218 14.12 29.62 6.82
C GLY A 218 12.88 30.44 7.18
N ALA A 219 12.04 29.96 8.11
CA ALA A 219 10.82 30.64 8.55
C ALA A 219 11.09 31.97 9.27
N HIS A 220 12.32 32.17 9.76
CA HIS A 220 12.73 33.35 10.51
C HIS A 220 13.58 34.34 9.70
N MET A 221 13.79 34.08 8.41
CA MET A 221 14.58 34.93 7.53
C MET A 221 13.72 36.04 6.92
N ALA A 222 14.00 37.30 7.28
CA ALA A 222 13.22 38.45 6.80
C ALA A 222 13.23 38.64 5.27
N ASP A 223 14.30 38.18 4.60
CA ASP A 223 14.44 38.25 3.13
C ASP A 223 13.90 36.99 2.42
N VAL A 224 13.13 36.14 3.10
CA VAL A 224 12.47 34.94 2.56
C VAL A 224 10.97 35.10 2.64
N GLN A 225 10.31 34.98 1.50
CA GLN A 225 8.86 34.85 1.43
C GLN A 225 8.47 33.45 0.99
N VAL A 226 7.47 32.91 1.68
CA VAL A 226 6.89 31.60 1.40
C VAL A 226 5.42 31.77 1.06
N LEU A 227 4.97 31.09 0.02
CA LEU A 227 3.57 30.97 -0.37
C LEU A 227 3.22 29.49 -0.46
N GLN A 228 2.20 29.06 0.26
CA GLN A 228 1.62 27.73 0.07
C GLN A 228 0.40 27.87 -0.82
N ALA A 229 0.27 27.00 -1.81
CA ALA A 229 -0.90 27.02 -2.69
C ALA A 229 -2.14 26.58 -1.92
N ASP A 230 -3.24 27.33 -2.06
CA ASP A 230 -4.54 26.96 -1.46
C ASP A 230 -5.11 25.69 -2.08
N ARG A 231 -4.79 25.46 -3.36
CA ARG A 231 -5.24 24.29 -4.10
C ARG A 231 -4.28 23.12 -3.92
N ARG A 232 -4.86 21.93 -3.84
CA ARG A 232 -4.16 20.64 -3.80
C ARG A 232 -4.45 19.83 -5.05
N LEU A 233 -3.54 18.91 -5.34
CA LEU A 233 -3.68 17.88 -6.38
C LEU A 233 -3.87 16.53 -5.70
N THR A 234 -4.92 15.79 -6.05
CA THR A 234 -5.09 14.39 -5.64
C THR A 234 -4.55 13.49 -6.73
N VAL A 235 -3.56 12.65 -6.42
CA VAL A 235 -3.04 11.62 -7.31
C VAL A 235 -3.64 10.27 -6.90
N ARG A 236 -4.22 9.53 -7.84
CA ARG A 236 -4.87 8.23 -7.57
C ARG A 236 -4.27 7.18 -8.49
N ALA A 237 -4.39 5.91 -8.13
CA ALA A 237 -4.09 4.81 -9.03
C ALA A 237 -5.37 4.02 -9.29
N HIS A 238 -5.74 3.86 -10.56
CA HIS A 238 -6.93 3.12 -10.96
C HIS A 238 -6.57 2.14 -12.10
N PRO A 239 -5.77 1.10 -11.81
CA PRO A 239 -5.38 0.13 -12.83
C PRO A 239 -6.61 -0.63 -13.35
N ASP A 240 -6.93 -0.45 -14.63
CA ASP A 240 -8.07 -1.10 -15.29
C ASP A 240 -7.83 -2.62 -15.44
N PRO A 241 -8.61 -3.49 -14.77
CA PRO A 241 -8.46 -4.94 -14.93
C PRO A 241 -8.75 -5.41 -16.37
N GLY A 242 -9.56 -4.66 -17.14
CA GLY A 242 -9.85 -4.96 -18.55
C GLY A 242 -8.72 -4.62 -19.53
N ALA A 243 -7.70 -3.84 -19.12
CA ALA A 243 -6.63 -3.38 -19.99
C ALA A 243 -5.61 -4.46 -20.39
N GLY A 244 -5.71 -5.64 -19.79
CA GLY A 244 -4.96 -6.84 -20.16
C GLY A 244 -4.03 -7.37 -19.08
N ILE A 245 -3.47 -8.55 -19.35
CA ILE A 245 -2.60 -9.29 -18.43
C ILE A 245 -1.28 -9.61 -19.15
N ALA A 246 -0.17 -9.09 -18.66
CA ALA A 246 1.14 -9.43 -19.19
C ALA A 246 1.62 -10.81 -18.69
N VAL A 247 2.35 -11.52 -19.53
CA VAL A 247 3.14 -12.69 -19.14
C VAL A 247 4.62 -12.28 -19.25
N LEU A 248 5.35 -12.15 -18.14
CA LEU A 248 6.73 -11.64 -18.18
C LEU A 248 7.79 -12.70 -18.51
N ASP A 249 7.50 -13.98 -18.25
CA ASP A 249 8.48 -15.04 -18.47
C ASP A 249 8.55 -15.46 -19.93
N SER A 250 9.62 -15.02 -20.60
CA SER A 250 9.91 -15.38 -22.00
C SER A 250 10.20 -16.88 -22.21
N THR A 251 10.48 -17.63 -21.15
CA THR A 251 10.86 -19.06 -21.19
C THR A 251 9.67 -20.02 -21.24
N VAL A 252 8.44 -19.50 -21.13
CA VAL A 252 7.21 -20.29 -21.26
C VAL A 252 7.14 -20.94 -22.64
N ALA A 253 7.10 -22.27 -22.64
CA ALA A 253 7.07 -23.09 -23.84
C ALA A 253 5.68 -23.17 -24.49
N ASP A 254 4.61 -23.27 -23.70
CA ASP A 254 3.24 -23.35 -24.21
C ASP A 254 2.56 -21.97 -24.18
N ARG A 255 2.29 -21.43 -25.38
CA ARG A 255 1.65 -20.13 -25.59
C ARG A 255 0.27 -20.27 -26.25
N SER A 256 -0.28 -21.48 -26.26
CA SER A 256 -1.52 -21.79 -26.99
C SER A 256 -2.75 -21.03 -26.48
N ALA A 257 -2.75 -20.59 -25.22
CA ALA A 257 -3.83 -19.79 -24.64
C ALA A 257 -3.61 -18.26 -24.73
N TYR A 258 -2.53 -17.78 -25.36
CA TYR A 258 -2.34 -16.34 -25.57
C TYR A 258 -3.46 -15.76 -26.41
N CYS A 259 -3.91 -14.56 -26.06
CA CYS A 259 -4.99 -13.87 -26.74
C CYS A 259 -4.72 -12.35 -26.80
N ALA A 260 -5.69 -11.58 -27.29
CA ALA A 260 -5.54 -10.13 -27.43
C ALA A 260 -5.40 -9.41 -26.08
N THR A 261 -5.89 -10.00 -24.99
CA THR A 261 -5.95 -9.39 -23.66
C THR A 261 -5.06 -10.10 -22.63
N CYS A 262 -4.31 -11.13 -23.04
CA CYS A 262 -3.35 -11.80 -22.17
C CYS A 262 -2.19 -12.40 -22.98
N GLY A 263 -0.95 -12.09 -22.60
CA GLY A 263 0.24 -12.68 -23.20
C GLY A 263 1.50 -11.82 -23.11
N HIS A 264 2.50 -12.16 -23.93
CA HIS A 264 3.81 -11.46 -24.00
C HIS A 264 3.97 -10.73 -25.34
N SER A 265 3.28 -9.61 -25.52
CA SER A 265 3.42 -8.72 -26.68
C SER A 265 3.90 -7.33 -26.25
N ALA A 266 4.49 -6.56 -27.17
CA ALA A 266 4.90 -5.18 -26.88
C ALA A 266 3.75 -4.35 -26.33
N THR A 267 2.56 -4.47 -26.91
CA THR A 267 1.34 -3.79 -26.43
C THR A 267 0.94 -4.21 -25.02
N MET A 268 1.02 -5.50 -24.67
CA MET A 268 0.74 -5.96 -23.31
C MET A 268 1.78 -5.44 -22.33
N LEU A 269 3.06 -5.48 -22.68
CA LEU A 269 4.14 -4.96 -21.82
C LEU A 269 4.04 -3.45 -21.62
N GLU A 270 3.54 -2.70 -22.60
CA GLU A 270 3.35 -1.26 -22.54
C GLU A 270 2.12 -0.85 -21.72
N ARG A 271 1.00 -1.59 -21.83
CA ARG A 271 -0.32 -1.12 -21.35
C ARG A 271 -0.94 -1.94 -20.22
N ALA A 272 -0.64 -3.23 -20.10
CA ALA A 272 -1.29 -4.07 -19.09
C ALA A 272 -0.85 -3.61 -17.70
N PRO A 273 -1.78 -3.26 -16.79
CA PRO A 273 -1.43 -2.90 -15.42
C PRO A 273 -1.19 -4.14 -14.55
N PHE A 274 -1.66 -5.31 -14.99
CA PHE A 274 -1.51 -6.58 -14.29
C PHE A 274 -0.64 -7.56 -15.08
N GLU A 275 -0.11 -8.54 -14.36
CA GLU A 275 0.55 -9.72 -14.90
C GLU A 275 -0.01 -10.99 -14.27
N GLN A 276 0.12 -12.11 -14.99
CA GLN A 276 -0.17 -13.41 -14.39
C GLN A 276 0.89 -13.72 -13.35
N PHE A 277 0.45 -13.97 -12.11
CA PHE A 277 1.36 -14.29 -11.03
C PHE A 277 1.49 -15.81 -10.89
N ILE A 278 2.62 -16.34 -11.37
CA ILE A 278 2.97 -17.75 -11.19
C ILE A 278 3.74 -17.87 -9.89
N GLN A 279 3.01 -18.08 -8.79
CA GLN A 279 3.61 -18.18 -7.47
C GLN A 279 4.56 -19.37 -7.33
N TYR A 280 5.60 -19.19 -6.52
CA TYR A 280 6.41 -20.30 -6.07
C TYR A 280 5.57 -21.21 -5.17
N ILE A 281 5.54 -22.49 -5.49
CA ILE A 281 4.98 -23.51 -4.62
C ILE A 281 6.16 -24.17 -3.91
N ASP A 282 6.09 -24.47 -2.62
CA ASP A 282 7.15 -25.24 -1.96
C ASP A 282 7.06 -26.72 -2.40
N PRO A 283 8.14 -27.35 -2.91
CA PRO A 283 8.19 -28.78 -3.22
C PRO A 283 7.77 -29.70 -2.07
N SER A 284 7.94 -29.26 -0.82
CA SER A 284 7.53 -30.01 0.38
C SER A 284 6.02 -30.06 0.60
N THR A 285 5.24 -29.23 -0.12
CA THR A 285 3.78 -29.09 0.00
C THR A 285 2.99 -30.17 -0.73
N THR A 286 3.49 -31.42 -0.74
CA THR A 286 2.74 -32.53 -1.34
C THR A 286 1.59 -32.94 -0.43
N PHE A 287 0.38 -32.98 -0.97
CA PHE A 287 -0.79 -33.50 -0.29
C PHE A 287 -0.99 -34.97 -0.65
N ARG A 288 -1.29 -35.79 0.36
CA ARG A 288 -1.88 -37.12 0.14
C ARG A 288 -3.38 -36.91 0.00
N ASN A 289 -3.89 -36.94 -1.22
CA ASN A 289 -5.28 -36.60 -1.53
C ASN A 289 -6.18 -37.83 -1.57
N VAL A 290 -7.40 -37.69 -1.08
CA VAL A 290 -8.50 -38.60 -1.37
C VAL A 290 -8.74 -38.60 -2.88
N PRO A 291 -8.78 -39.76 -3.56
CA PRO A 291 -8.96 -39.85 -5.00
C PRO A 291 -10.44 -39.67 -5.40
N VAL A 292 -11.08 -38.62 -4.90
CA VAL A 292 -12.48 -38.29 -5.16
C VAL A 292 -12.53 -36.99 -5.93
N ILE A 293 -13.33 -36.97 -6.99
CA ILE A 293 -13.71 -35.75 -7.71
C ILE A 293 -15.15 -35.44 -7.30
N ALA A 294 -15.38 -34.27 -6.70
CA ALA A 294 -16.71 -33.87 -6.25
C ALA A 294 -16.91 -32.36 -6.38
N ASP A 295 -18.17 -31.96 -6.56
CA ASP A 295 -18.56 -30.56 -6.44
C ASP A 295 -18.93 -30.29 -4.98
N VAL A 296 -18.00 -29.69 -4.24
CA VAL A 296 -18.21 -29.39 -2.83
C VAL A 296 -19.31 -28.34 -2.66
N LEU A 297 -19.32 -27.30 -3.51
CA LEU A 297 -20.26 -26.17 -3.40
C LEU A 297 -21.71 -26.58 -3.69
N ASP A 298 -21.91 -27.62 -4.49
CA ASP A 298 -23.24 -28.22 -4.77
C ASP A 298 -23.57 -29.37 -3.79
N ASN A 299 -22.95 -29.39 -2.61
CA ASN A 299 -23.09 -30.41 -1.56
C ASN A 299 -22.80 -31.86 -2.02
N GLY A 300 -22.02 -32.03 -3.09
CA GLY A 300 -21.58 -33.35 -3.57
C GLY A 300 -20.52 -34.03 -2.68
N TYR A 301 -20.04 -33.33 -1.65
CA TYR A 301 -19.14 -33.85 -0.62
C TYR A 301 -19.36 -33.07 0.69
N THR A 302 -19.55 -33.80 1.79
CA THR A 302 -19.96 -33.23 3.09
C THR A 302 -18.87 -33.38 4.16
N PRO A 303 -19.01 -32.73 5.33
CA PRO A 303 -18.13 -33.00 6.46
C PRO A 303 -18.18 -34.48 6.90
N GLU A 304 -19.33 -35.14 6.78
CA GLU A 304 -19.45 -36.58 7.10
C GLU A 304 -18.62 -37.42 6.13
N ASP A 305 -18.62 -37.09 4.84
CA ASP A 305 -17.77 -37.77 3.86
C ASP A 305 -16.28 -37.57 4.19
N HIS A 306 -15.87 -36.32 4.46
CA HIS A 306 -14.50 -35.99 4.87
C HIS A 306 -14.05 -36.87 6.05
N ASP A 307 -14.85 -36.90 7.11
CA ASP A 307 -14.55 -37.64 8.34
C ASP A 307 -14.53 -39.15 8.11
N ARG A 308 -15.46 -39.67 7.29
CA ARG A 308 -15.50 -41.08 6.89
C ARG A 308 -14.22 -41.48 6.14
N TYR A 309 -13.80 -40.70 5.14
CA TYR A 309 -12.58 -40.99 4.39
C TYR A 309 -11.34 -40.88 5.26
N ARG A 310 -11.25 -39.85 6.11
CA ARG A 310 -10.13 -39.68 7.04
C ARG A 310 -9.97 -40.84 8.02
N CYS A 311 -11.08 -41.43 8.46
CA CYS A 311 -11.07 -42.57 9.37
C CYS A 311 -10.73 -43.89 8.68
N ALA A 312 -11.38 -44.16 7.54
CA ALA A 312 -11.46 -45.49 6.97
C ALA A 312 -10.54 -45.71 5.76
N MET A 313 -10.08 -44.65 5.09
CA MET A 313 -9.27 -44.78 3.88
C MET A 313 -7.82 -45.16 4.21
N PRO A 314 -7.30 -46.28 3.68
CA PRO A 314 -5.89 -46.60 3.78
C PRO A 314 -5.03 -45.58 3.04
N GLU A 315 -3.88 -45.21 3.61
CA GLU A 315 -2.95 -44.27 2.97
C GLU A 315 -2.48 -44.76 1.58
N SER A 316 -2.42 -46.08 1.39
CA SER A 316 -2.05 -46.69 0.10
C SER A 316 -3.07 -46.48 -1.02
N TRP A 317 -4.26 -45.97 -0.72
CA TRP A 317 -5.30 -45.65 -1.70
C TRP A 317 -5.36 -44.16 -2.03
N MET A 318 -4.59 -43.33 -1.33
CA MET A 318 -4.51 -41.90 -1.57
C MET A 318 -3.58 -41.59 -2.75
N VAL A 319 -3.78 -40.42 -3.37
CA VAL A 319 -2.97 -39.94 -4.49
C VAL A 319 -2.13 -38.75 -4.05
N ASP A 320 -0.81 -38.88 -4.21
CA ASP A 320 0.11 -37.76 -4.02
C ASP A 320 -0.10 -36.74 -5.14
N ALA A 321 -0.55 -35.55 -4.77
CA ALA A 321 -0.61 -34.42 -5.68
C ALA A 321 -0.21 -33.15 -4.93
N ARG A 322 0.62 -32.36 -5.59
CA ARG A 322 1.03 -31.03 -5.13
C ARG A 322 0.11 -30.01 -5.79
N PRO A 323 -0.22 -28.90 -5.12
CA PRO A 323 -0.72 -27.73 -5.82
C PRO A 323 0.19 -27.37 -6.99
N THR A 324 -0.39 -26.96 -8.10
CA THR A 324 0.35 -26.50 -9.27
C THR A 324 -0.06 -25.08 -9.63
N THR A 325 0.70 -24.45 -10.51
CA THR A 325 0.28 -23.26 -11.25
C THR A 325 0.11 -23.64 -12.72
N SER A 326 -0.55 -22.79 -13.51
CA SER A 326 -0.75 -23.09 -14.93
C SER A 326 0.57 -23.28 -15.67
N THR A 327 0.65 -24.36 -16.43
CA THR A 327 1.74 -24.62 -17.38
C THR A 327 1.50 -23.94 -18.74
N THR A 328 0.27 -23.46 -18.96
CA THR A 328 -0.16 -22.72 -20.16
C THR A 328 -0.67 -21.35 -19.71
N PRO A 329 0.17 -20.30 -19.67
CA PRO A 329 -0.24 -18.98 -19.21
C PRO A 329 -1.44 -18.46 -20.02
N CYS A 330 -2.27 -17.62 -19.39
CA CYS A 330 -3.56 -17.15 -19.87
C CYS A 330 -4.68 -18.22 -19.93
N ALA A 331 -4.42 -19.49 -19.60
CA ALA A 331 -5.48 -20.51 -19.55
C ALA A 331 -6.39 -20.38 -18.32
N THR A 332 -5.85 -19.86 -17.21
CA THR A 332 -6.55 -19.72 -15.92
C THR A 332 -6.83 -18.27 -15.53
N VAL A 333 -6.36 -17.30 -16.32
CA VAL A 333 -6.64 -15.88 -16.11
C VAL A 333 -7.09 -15.24 -17.41
N ARG A 334 -8.10 -14.38 -17.35
CA ARG A 334 -8.61 -13.68 -18.53
C ARG A 334 -9.05 -12.27 -18.18
N ALA A 335 -8.50 -11.28 -18.88
CA ALA A 335 -9.02 -9.92 -18.86
C ALA A 335 -10.20 -9.79 -19.84
N ASP A 336 -11.26 -9.13 -19.38
CA ASP A 336 -12.46 -8.77 -20.14
C ASP A 336 -12.53 -7.24 -20.26
N PRO A 337 -12.20 -6.67 -21.44
CA PRO A 337 -12.23 -5.23 -21.67
C PRO A 337 -13.64 -4.64 -21.70
N ASP A 338 -14.68 -5.43 -22.00
CA ASP A 338 -16.05 -4.93 -22.10
C ASP A 338 -16.67 -4.79 -20.69
N ARG A 339 -16.30 -5.69 -19.78
CA ARG A 339 -16.72 -5.68 -18.38
C ARG A 339 -15.71 -5.00 -17.43
N HIS A 340 -14.54 -4.59 -17.92
CA HIS A 340 -13.44 -4.01 -17.13
C HIS A 340 -13.02 -4.87 -15.93
N MET A 341 -12.81 -6.18 -16.16
CA MET A 341 -12.58 -7.15 -15.09
C MET A 341 -11.55 -8.21 -15.46
N ILE A 342 -11.03 -8.91 -14.45
CA ILE A 342 -10.22 -10.13 -14.63
C ILE A 342 -10.95 -11.33 -14.02
N GLU A 343 -11.09 -12.40 -14.80
CA GLU A 343 -11.50 -13.72 -14.33
C GLU A 343 -10.26 -14.49 -13.85
N LEU A 344 -10.37 -15.12 -12.67
CA LEU A 344 -9.43 -16.08 -12.11
C LEU A 344 -10.13 -17.44 -12.05
N ARG A 345 -9.53 -18.49 -12.59
CA ARG A 345 -10.15 -19.82 -12.72
C ARG A 345 -9.25 -20.91 -12.17
N ASN A 346 -9.63 -21.51 -11.04
CA ASN A 346 -9.10 -22.81 -10.62
C ASN A 346 -9.85 -23.90 -11.39
N PRO A 347 -9.19 -24.66 -12.28
CA PRO A 347 -9.87 -25.54 -13.21
C PRO A 347 -10.28 -26.88 -12.59
N ALA A 348 -11.40 -27.43 -13.04
CA ALA A 348 -11.96 -28.71 -12.64
C ALA A 348 -11.01 -29.87 -12.96
N SER A 349 -11.08 -30.92 -12.15
CA SER A 349 -10.45 -32.22 -12.39
C SER A 349 -11.36 -33.14 -13.20
N THR A 350 -10.76 -34.04 -13.96
CA THR A 350 -11.46 -35.13 -14.65
C THR A 350 -10.81 -36.47 -14.32
N GLU A 351 -11.49 -37.57 -14.64
CA GLU A 351 -10.88 -38.89 -14.55
C GLU A 351 -9.57 -38.92 -15.37
N GLY A 352 -8.49 -39.43 -14.77
CA GLY A 352 -7.16 -39.43 -15.37
C GLY A 352 -6.40 -38.08 -15.34
N HIS A 353 -7.03 -36.99 -14.89
CA HIS A 353 -6.41 -35.67 -14.77
C HIS A 353 -6.84 -34.97 -13.48
N LEU A 354 -6.28 -35.43 -12.36
CA LEU A 354 -6.49 -34.86 -11.03
C LEU A 354 -5.57 -33.65 -10.85
N ARG A 355 -6.15 -32.49 -10.54
CA ARG A 355 -5.40 -31.25 -10.34
C ARG A 355 -6.01 -30.37 -9.25
N LYS A 356 -5.12 -29.67 -8.54
CA LYS A 356 -5.41 -28.57 -7.62
C LYS A 356 -4.48 -27.44 -8.05
N GLU A 357 -4.97 -26.54 -8.89
CA GLU A 357 -4.15 -25.49 -9.48
C GLU A 357 -4.47 -24.13 -8.85
N ASN A 358 -3.44 -23.44 -8.36
CA ASN A 358 -3.53 -22.09 -7.81
C ASN A 358 -3.50 -21.08 -8.96
N VAL A 359 -4.26 -20.00 -8.80
CA VAL A 359 -4.36 -18.93 -9.79
C VAL A 359 -4.21 -17.58 -9.10
N ALA A 360 -3.46 -16.68 -9.73
CA ALA A 360 -3.22 -15.35 -9.20
C ALA A 360 -2.88 -14.35 -10.30
N ILE A 361 -3.15 -13.08 -10.01
CA ILE A 361 -2.63 -11.92 -10.74
C ILE A 361 -1.88 -11.00 -9.79
N ARG A 362 -0.97 -10.20 -10.33
CA ARG A 362 -0.23 -9.18 -9.58
C ARG A 362 -0.20 -7.87 -10.37
N SER A 363 -0.26 -6.73 -9.70
CA SER A 363 0.00 -5.45 -10.37
C SER A 363 1.45 -5.38 -10.83
N ARG A 364 1.71 -4.67 -11.93
CA ARG A 364 3.09 -4.50 -12.44
C ARG A 364 3.80 -3.31 -11.81
N HIS A 365 3.02 -2.39 -11.24
CA HIS A 365 3.52 -1.17 -10.62
C HIS A 365 3.12 -1.14 -9.16
N GLY A 366 4.10 -0.87 -8.31
CA GLY A 366 3.88 -0.72 -6.88
C GLY A 366 3.83 0.73 -6.47
N THR A 367 3.21 0.97 -5.32
CA THR A 367 3.23 2.25 -4.61
C THR A 367 3.80 2.06 -3.21
N THR A 368 4.30 3.13 -2.61
CA THR A 368 4.65 3.14 -1.19
C THR A 368 3.55 3.87 -0.44
N TYR A 369 2.91 3.16 0.50
CA TYR A 369 1.66 3.55 1.14
C TYR A 369 0.50 3.65 0.15
N GLY A 370 -0.70 3.83 0.69
CA GLY A 370 -1.92 3.95 -0.09
C GLY A 370 -3.09 3.27 0.59
N ARG A 371 -4.29 3.70 0.21
CA ARG A 371 -5.53 3.01 0.56
C ARG A 371 -5.99 2.18 -0.63
N TYR A 372 -5.67 0.91 -0.60
CA TYR A 372 -5.99 -0.05 -1.65
C TYR A 372 -7.40 -0.56 -1.43
N ARG A 373 -8.32 -0.24 -2.34
CA ARG A 373 -9.69 -0.75 -2.36
C ARG A 373 -9.85 -1.67 -3.55
N ILE A 374 -10.30 -2.88 -3.29
CA ILE A 374 -10.48 -3.92 -4.29
C ILE A 374 -11.92 -4.39 -4.24
N ARG A 375 -12.59 -4.37 -5.38
CA ARG A 375 -13.89 -4.98 -5.56
C ARG A 375 -13.73 -6.34 -6.24
N CYS A 376 -14.06 -7.40 -5.52
CA CYS A 376 -13.97 -8.76 -6.05
C CYS A 376 -15.26 -9.55 -5.80
N HIS A 377 -15.51 -10.53 -6.65
CA HIS A 377 -16.45 -11.62 -6.39
C HIS A 377 -15.66 -12.93 -6.47
N LEU A 378 -15.10 -13.34 -5.32
CA LEU A 378 -14.30 -14.56 -5.21
C LEU A 378 -15.21 -15.75 -4.86
N PRO A 379 -14.81 -17.01 -5.11
CA PRO A 379 -15.61 -18.19 -4.81
C PRO A 379 -15.89 -18.29 -3.32
N ARG A 380 -17.10 -18.76 -3.01
CA ARG A 380 -17.42 -19.29 -1.68
C ARG A 380 -16.40 -20.34 -1.26
N LEU A 381 -16.09 -20.35 0.02
CA LEU A 381 -15.17 -21.29 0.63
C LEU A 381 -15.91 -22.46 1.29
N LEU A 382 -17.17 -22.28 1.66
CA LEU A 382 -18.00 -23.28 2.32
C LEU A 382 -19.22 -23.65 1.45
N ASN A 383 -19.66 -24.90 1.58
CA ASN A 383 -20.98 -25.32 1.11
C ASN A 383 -22.05 -25.17 2.22
N ASP A 384 -23.29 -25.59 1.96
CA ASP A 384 -24.41 -25.41 2.89
C ASP A 384 -24.32 -26.34 4.13
N GLU A 385 -23.37 -27.27 4.13
CA GLU A 385 -23.02 -28.14 5.25
C GLU A 385 -21.73 -27.72 5.97
N ASP A 386 -21.19 -26.54 5.65
CA ASP A 386 -19.91 -26.02 6.19
C ASP A 386 -18.67 -26.84 5.79
N MET A 387 -18.75 -27.62 4.70
CA MET A 387 -17.58 -28.28 4.12
C MET A 387 -16.75 -27.26 3.32
N TRP A 388 -15.46 -27.20 3.64
CA TRP A 388 -14.53 -26.32 2.95
C TRP A 388 -14.09 -26.88 1.58
N VAL A 389 -14.04 -26.00 0.57
CA VAL A 389 -13.60 -26.34 -0.79
C VAL A 389 -12.09 -26.52 -0.93
N GLY A 390 -11.31 -26.21 0.11
CA GLY A 390 -9.85 -26.33 0.12
C GLY A 390 -9.11 -25.08 -0.37
N LEU A 391 -9.82 -23.99 -0.67
CA LEU A 391 -9.24 -22.72 -1.14
C LEU A 391 -8.99 -21.73 0.00
N THR A 392 -7.93 -20.95 -0.14
CA THR A 392 -7.75 -19.63 0.47
C THR A 392 -7.92 -18.58 -0.62
N ASN A 393 -8.81 -17.63 -0.38
CA ASN A 393 -8.89 -16.41 -1.18
C ASN A 393 -7.98 -15.36 -0.53
N ALA A 394 -7.07 -14.76 -1.29
CA ALA A 394 -6.14 -13.76 -0.73
C ALA A 394 -6.07 -12.48 -1.56
N ILE A 395 -5.93 -11.36 -0.85
CA ILE A 395 -5.64 -10.03 -1.39
C ILE A 395 -4.50 -9.48 -0.57
N TRP A 396 -3.33 -9.29 -1.16
CA TRP A 396 -2.14 -9.00 -0.39
C TRP A 396 -1.19 -8.07 -1.13
N LEU A 397 -0.34 -7.41 -0.36
CA LEU A 397 0.74 -6.56 -0.87
C LEU A 397 2.05 -7.31 -0.70
N ILE A 398 2.91 -7.32 -1.71
CA ILE A 398 4.26 -7.92 -1.65
C ILE A 398 5.31 -6.94 -2.17
N ASP A 399 6.50 -6.94 -1.57
CA ASP A 399 7.60 -6.12 -2.04
C ASP A 399 7.90 -6.32 -3.54
N GLN A 400 8.18 -5.21 -4.25
CA GLN A 400 8.45 -5.25 -5.68
C GLN A 400 9.87 -5.75 -6.02
N GLY A 401 10.77 -5.90 -5.04
CA GLY A 401 12.18 -6.19 -5.30
C GLY A 401 12.94 -5.07 -6.05
N ALA A 402 12.45 -3.83 -5.98
CA ALA A 402 13.07 -2.69 -6.65
C ALA A 402 14.44 -2.29 -6.04
N PRO A 403 15.40 -1.76 -6.82
CA PRO A 403 16.69 -1.30 -6.29
C PRO A 403 16.52 -0.26 -5.16
N GLY A 404 17.26 -0.43 -4.05
CA GLY A 404 17.25 0.53 -2.94
C GLY A 404 15.98 0.54 -2.08
N ASN A 405 15.01 -0.32 -2.40
CA ASN A 405 13.74 -0.46 -1.71
C ASN A 405 13.89 -1.40 -0.50
N LEU A 406 14.69 -0.96 0.48
CA LEU A 406 14.91 -1.64 1.75
C LEU A 406 14.08 -0.99 2.84
N ARG A 407 13.59 -1.79 3.78
CA ARG A 407 12.90 -1.31 4.99
C ARG A 407 13.76 -0.31 5.76
N ARG A 408 13.11 0.49 6.62
CA ARG A 408 13.75 1.19 7.74
C ARG A 408 14.72 0.27 8.46
N ALA A 409 15.83 0.83 8.94
CA ALA A 409 16.72 0.05 9.79
C ALA A 409 15.95 -0.41 11.04
N CYS A 410 16.17 -1.64 11.47
CA CYS A 410 15.58 -2.17 12.70
C CYS A 410 16.65 -2.23 13.80
N ASP A 411 16.41 -1.59 14.94
CA ASP A 411 17.24 -1.83 16.12
C ASP A 411 17.01 -3.26 16.65
N GLY A 412 18.10 -4.01 16.86
CA GLY A 412 18.05 -5.47 17.08
C GLY A 412 17.92 -6.35 15.82
N GLY A 413 17.65 -5.75 14.66
CA GLY A 413 17.69 -6.39 13.34
C GLY A 413 16.46 -7.24 12.98
N TYR A 414 16.24 -7.35 11.67
CA TYR A 414 15.25 -8.25 11.05
C TYR A 414 15.80 -9.65 10.88
N MET A 415 14.94 -10.65 10.81
CA MET A 415 15.31 -11.96 10.27
C MET A 415 15.67 -11.84 8.79
N ALA A 416 16.81 -12.42 8.40
CA ALA A 416 17.36 -12.28 7.05
C ALA A 416 16.57 -13.05 5.98
N HIS A 417 15.93 -14.17 6.34
CA HIS A 417 15.30 -15.06 5.37
C HIS A 417 13.82 -15.31 5.65
N TYR A 418 13.04 -15.42 4.58
CA TYR A 418 11.61 -15.77 4.65
C TYR A 418 11.35 -17.07 5.43
N TYR A 419 12.15 -18.11 5.20
CA TYR A 419 12.06 -19.40 5.91
C TYR A 419 12.96 -19.48 7.16
N GLY A 420 13.42 -18.35 7.70
CA GLY A 420 14.26 -18.29 8.90
C GLY A 420 13.63 -18.94 10.15
N GLY A 421 14.41 -19.09 11.21
CA GLY A 421 13.92 -19.54 12.51
C GLY A 421 14.88 -19.10 13.60
N ASP A 422 14.95 -19.83 14.70
CA ASP A 422 15.83 -19.51 15.83
C ASP A 422 17.32 -19.35 15.47
N SER A 423 17.76 -19.97 14.37
CA SER A 423 19.13 -19.89 13.87
C SER A 423 19.34 -18.88 12.74
N ASP A 424 18.33 -18.10 12.37
CA ASP A 424 18.46 -17.13 11.28
C ASP A 424 19.30 -15.91 11.69
N GLU A 425 20.00 -15.34 10.71
CA GLU A 425 20.79 -14.13 10.93
C GLU A 425 19.88 -12.92 11.17
N ARG A 426 20.29 -12.05 12.08
CA ARG A 426 19.67 -10.74 12.29
C ARG A 426 20.42 -9.68 11.48
N VAL A 427 19.75 -9.09 10.49
CA VAL A 427 20.31 -8.05 9.62
C VAL A 427 19.63 -6.71 9.83
N PRO A 428 20.34 -5.57 9.72
CA PRO A 428 19.75 -4.27 10.00
C PRO A 428 18.60 -3.89 9.06
N ARG A 429 18.60 -4.41 7.83
CA ARG A 429 17.62 -4.08 6.79
C ARG A 429 17.33 -5.30 5.91
N VAL A 430 16.08 -5.42 5.49
CA VAL A 430 15.61 -6.39 4.49
C VAL A 430 14.74 -5.68 3.45
N ALA A 431 14.58 -6.27 2.27
CA ALA A 431 13.61 -5.80 1.27
C ALA A 431 12.22 -6.39 1.51
N TYR A 432 12.15 -7.64 2.00
CA TYR A 432 10.91 -8.38 2.11
C TYR A 432 9.89 -7.66 2.98
N ALA A 433 8.69 -7.52 2.43
CA ALA A 433 7.53 -7.02 3.13
C ALA A 433 6.28 -7.61 2.50
N GLU A 434 5.31 -7.88 3.34
CA GLU A 434 4.04 -8.46 2.95
C GLU A 434 2.94 -7.98 3.91
N ILE A 435 1.77 -7.63 3.36
CA ILE A 435 0.58 -7.22 4.10
C ILE A 435 -0.64 -7.94 3.52
N ASP A 436 -1.31 -8.76 4.31
CA ASP A 436 -2.26 -9.74 3.79
C ASP A 436 -3.68 -9.51 4.27
N PHE A 437 -4.62 -9.73 3.36
CA PHE A 437 -5.91 -10.36 3.64
C PHE A 437 -5.82 -11.83 3.18
N GLU A 438 -5.80 -12.78 4.10
CA GLU A 438 -6.01 -14.20 3.81
C GLU A 438 -7.38 -14.65 4.34
N ILE A 439 -8.23 -15.18 3.47
CA ILE A 439 -9.59 -15.60 3.81
C ILE A 439 -9.70 -17.11 3.65
N LEU A 440 -9.86 -17.82 4.76
CA LEU A 440 -9.73 -19.28 4.83
C LEU A 440 -10.52 -19.93 5.97
N CYS A 441 -10.61 -21.27 5.94
CA CYS A 441 -11.20 -22.06 7.03
C CYS A 441 -10.13 -22.46 8.07
N THR A 442 -9.99 -21.65 9.12
CA THR A 442 -9.09 -21.90 10.27
C THR A 442 -9.91 -21.83 11.58
N PRO A 443 -9.46 -22.48 12.67
CA PRO A 443 -10.09 -22.31 13.98
C PRO A 443 -10.03 -20.85 14.46
N PRO A 444 -10.92 -20.47 15.40
CA PRO A 444 -10.84 -19.20 16.11
C PRO A 444 -9.44 -18.95 16.68
N TYR A 445 -9.04 -17.69 16.68
CA TYR A 445 -7.70 -17.28 17.07
C TYR A 445 -7.61 -17.00 18.56
N CYS A 446 -6.42 -17.18 19.14
CA CYS A 446 -6.16 -16.98 20.56
C CYS A 446 -6.94 -17.89 21.53
N PRO A 447 -6.88 -19.23 21.41
CA PRO A 447 -7.51 -20.13 22.37
C PRO A 447 -6.87 -20.05 23.76
N ASP A 448 -7.69 -20.23 24.80
CA ASP A 448 -7.43 -19.84 26.19
C ASP A 448 -6.21 -20.46 26.89
N ARG A 449 -5.57 -21.51 26.37
CA ARG A 449 -4.26 -22.07 26.83
C ARG A 449 -3.91 -23.30 25.99
N GLU A 450 -2.66 -23.35 25.52
CA GLU A 450 -2.06 -24.38 24.65
C GLU A 450 -2.42 -24.26 23.16
N PHE A 451 -1.51 -23.62 22.42
CA PHE A 451 -1.51 -23.58 20.96
C PHE A 451 -0.54 -24.65 20.40
N PRO A 452 -0.87 -25.33 19.29
CA PRO A 452 -2.11 -25.21 18.52
C PRO A 452 -3.32 -25.69 19.30
N PRO A 453 -4.52 -25.08 19.10
CA PRO A 453 -5.74 -25.60 19.69
C PRO A 453 -5.83 -27.08 19.33
N ILE A 454 -5.65 -27.94 20.32
CA ILE A 454 -5.76 -29.38 20.14
C ILE A 454 -7.25 -29.70 20.13
N LEU A 455 -7.90 -29.47 18.98
CA LEU A 455 -9.19 -30.11 18.74
C LEU A 455 -8.96 -31.64 18.84
N PRO A 456 -9.82 -32.39 19.55
CA PRO A 456 -9.71 -33.84 19.63
C PRO A 456 -9.54 -34.42 18.23
N GLN A 457 -8.39 -35.05 17.99
CA GLN A 457 -8.11 -35.67 16.70
C GLN A 457 -8.92 -36.97 16.62
N GLN A 458 -9.56 -37.19 15.46
CA GLN A 458 -10.35 -38.40 15.20
C GLN A 458 -9.50 -39.67 15.34
N LEU A 459 -10.08 -40.74 15.90
CA LEU A 459 -9.38 -42.02 16.04
C LEU A 459 -9.55 -42.85 14.74
N ARG A 460 -8.44 -43.04 14.02
CA ARG A 460 -8.40 -43.91 12.83
C ARG A 460 -8.72 -45.37 13.19
N GLY A 461 -9.41 -46.06 12.28
CA GLY A 461 -9.61 -47.51 12.35
C GLY A 461 -10.61 -47.98 13.39
N THR A 462 -11.41 -47.07 13.97
CA THR A 462 -12.52 -47.46 14.84
C THR A 462 -13.75 -47.78 13.97
N GLY A 463 -14.35 -48.97 14.13
CA GLY A 463 -15.65 -49.30 13.52
C GLY A 463 -16.83 -48.55 14.16
N ASP A 464 -16.55 -47.65 15.11
CA ASP A 464 -17.51 -46.88 15.88
C ASP A 464 -17.60 -45.45 15.36
N ARG A 465 -18.80 -45.06 14.89
CA ARG A 465 -19.08 -43.71 14.39
C ARG A 465 -18.75 -42.61 15.40
N LEU A 466 -18.92 -42.88 16.70
CA LEU A 466 -18.59 -41.91 17.76
C LEU A 466 -17.08 -41.73 17.96
N GLY A 467 -16.25 -42.69 17.53
CA GLY A 467 -14.80 -42.64 17.65
C GLY A 467 -14.10 -41.83 16.55
N TRP A 468 -14.76 -41.62 15.42
CA TRP A 468 -14.20 -40.89 14.28
C TRP A 468 -14.98 -39.66 13.82
N TRP A 469 -16.20 -39.44 14.32
CA TRP A 469 -16.91 -38.19 14.12
C TRP A 469 -16.22 -37.04 14.85
N ARG A 470 -15.97 -35.91 14.17
CA ARG A 470 -15.43 -34.73 14.84
C ARG A 470 -16.52 -34.04 15.66
N GLY A 471 -16.29 -33.88 16.96
CA GLY A 471 -17.07 -32.92 17.74
C GLY A 471 -16.75 -31.49 17.32
N GLU A 472 -17.76 -30.65 17.13
CA GLU A 472 -17.52 -29.24 16.85
C GLU A 472 -16.80 -28.56 18.03
N PRO A 473 -15.85 -27.64 17.77
CA PRO A 473 -15.26 -26.84 18.83
C PRO A 473 -16.34 -26.11 19.63
N PRO A 474 -16.17 -25.93 20.96
CA PRO A 474 -17.01 -25.00 21.71
C PRO A 474 -17.00 -23.62 21.04
N GLY A 475 -18.18 -23.07 20.77
CA GLY A 475 -18.33 -21.75 20.13
C GLY A 475 -18.31 -21.76 18.60
N HIS A 476 -18.19 -22.91 17.93
CA HIS A 476 -18.31 -22.99 16.48
C HIS A 476 -19.67 -22.47 16.00
N GLN A 477 -19.64 -21.56 15.05
CA GLN A 477 -20.80 -21.04 14.34
C GLN A 477 -20.76 -21.53 12.89
N ARG A 478 -21.93 -21.93 12.37
CA ARG A 478 -22.08 -22.32 10.97
C ARG A 478 -21.81 -21.13 10.05
N ASP A 479 -21.44 -21.41 8.81
CA ASP A 479 -21.16 -20.45 7.75
C ASP A 479 -19.99 -19.50 8.03
N MET A 480 -19.18 -19.74 9.07
CA MET A 480 -18.07 -18.85 9.40
C MET A 480 -16.77 -19.26 8.73
N ILE A 481 -16.12 -18.28 8.11
CA ILE A 481 -14.73 -18.34 7.66
C ILE A 481 -13.90 -17.28 8.38
N THR A 482 -12.58 -17.40 8.33
CA THR A 482 -11.68 -16.44 8.97
C THR A 482 -11.16 -15.47 7.95
N VAL A 483 -11.25 -14.18 8.25
CA VAL A 483 -10.50 -13.10 7.63
C VAL A 483 -9.25 -12.84 8.49
N ALA A 484 -8.08 -13.24 7.99
CA ALA A 484 -6.79 -13.02 8.63
C ALA A 484 -6.12 -11.77 8.05
N CYS A 485 -5.73 -10.86 8.94
CA CYS A 485 -5.03 -9.61 8.63
C CYS A 485 -3.60 -9.75 9.13
N THR A 486 -2.62 -9.81 8.23
CA THR A 486 -1.23 -10.13 8.59
C THR A 486 -0.28 -9.03 8.13
N ASN A 487 0.67 -8.65 8.99
CA ASN A 487 1.82 -7.82 8.63
C ASN A 487 3.11 -8.63 8.82
N TRP A 488 3.88 -8.81 7.74
CA TRP A 488 5.19 -9.43 7.79
C TRP A 488 6.24 -8.39 8.14
N ASP A 489 6.50 -8.25 9.43
CA ASP A 489 7.49 -7.31 9.98
C ASP A 489 8.90 -7.91 10.15
N MET A 490 9.06 -9.16 9.71
CA MET A 490 10.31 -9.92 9.77
C MET A 490 10.89 -9.98 11.20
N ALA A 491 10.00 -10.01 12.19
CA ALA A 491 10.28 -10.10 13.62
C ALA A 491 11.19 -8.98 14.14
N CYS A 492 11.11 -7.78 13.58
CA CYS A 492 11.83 -6.61 14.09
C CYS A 492 11.40 -6.29 15.54
N PRO A 493 12.32 -6.32 16.53
CA PRO A 493 11.96 -6.11 17.93
C PRO A 493 11.93 -4.63 18.35
N GLU A 494 12.19 -3.70 17.43
CA GLU A 494 12.20 -2.25 17.70
C GLU A 494 10.85 -1.67 18.19
N PRO A 495 9.67 -2.11 17.73
CA PRO A 495 8.40 -1.58 18.22
C PRO A 495 8.31 -1.68 19.76
N PRO A 496 7.92 -0.59 20.46
CA PRO A 496 7.95 -0.52 21.92
C PRO A 496 7.10 -1.58 22.62
N ASP A 497 6.02 -2.01 21.97
CA ASP A 497 5.08 -3.02 22.45
C ASP A 497 5.24 -4.35 21.66
N PHE A 498 6.45 -4.63 21.14
CA PHE A 498 6.76 -5.90 20.46
C PHE A 498 6.49 -7.08 21.38
N GLY A 499 5.57 -7.96 20.96
CA GLY A 499 5.13 -9.12 21.72
C GLY A 499 4.93 -10.37 20.88
N TRP A 500 4.85 -11.51 21.57
CA TRP A 500 4.44 -12.79 21.02
C TRP A 500 3.38 -13.44 21.92
N GLY A 501 2.74 -14.48 21.41
CA GLY A 501 1.45 -14.92 21.92
C GLY A 501 0.37 -13.88 21.63
N CYS A 502 -0.79 -14.06 22.27
CA CYS A 502 -1.94 -13.20 22.09
C CYS A 502 -1.87 -11.95 22.96
N HIS A 503 -2.03 -10.78 22.34
CA HIS A 503 -2.05 -9.50 23.02
C HIS A 503 -3.08 -8.55 22.38
N PRO A 504 -3.74 -7.71 23.19
CA PRO A 504 -4.72 -6.76 22.70
C PRO A 504 -4.04 -5.57 22.01
N VAL A 505 -4.67 -5.09 20.94
CA VAL A 505 -4.37 -3.83 20.27
C VAL A 505 -5.66 -3.02 20.24
N ASP A 506 -5.70 -1.92 20.98
CA ASP A 506 -6.91 -1.11 21.11
C ASP A 506 -6.94 0.05 20.11
N ARG A 507 -8.10 0.31 19.52
CA ARG A 507 -8.37 1.47 18.68
C ARG A 507 -9.81 1.92 18.81
N ASP A 508 -10.04 3.19 19.08
CA ASP A 508 -11.37 3.81 19.05
C ASP A 508 -12.45 3.05 19.88
N GLY A 509 -12.02 2.34 20.93
CA GLY A 509 -12.88 1.52 21.80
C GLY A 509 -13.14 0.08 21.31
N GLU A 510 -12.56 -0.34 20.18
CA GLU A 510 -12.50 -1.73 19.72
C GLU A 510 -11.15 -2.36 20.08
N THR A 511 -11.16 -3.64 20.45
CA THR A 511 -9.95 -4.40 20.79
C THR A 511 -9.73 -5.48 19.73
N PHE A 512 -8.54 -5.47 19.13
CA PHE A 512 -8.07 -6.48 18.20
C PHE A 512 -7.10 -7.41 18.90
N LEU A 513 -7.16 -8.71 18.62
CA LEU A 513 -6.26 -9.71 19.23
C LEU A 513 -5.17 -10.08 18.24
N ALA A 514 -4.03 -9.41 18.37
CA ALA A 514 -2.84 -9.70 17.60
C ALA A 514 -2.09 -10.90 18.20
N HIS A 515 -1.54 -11.74 17.34
CA HIS A 515 -0.70 -12.84 17.80
C HIS A 515 0.45 -13.15 16.84
N ARG A 516 1.58 -13.50 17.46
CA ARG A 516 2.82 -13.95 16.84
C ARG A 516 3.27 -15.23 17.56
N TRP A 517 3.71 -16.26 16.84
CA TRP A 517 4.02 -17.57 17.45
C TRP A 517 5.12 -17.50 18.52
N ASP A 518 6.19 -16.78 18.23
CA ASP A 518 7.34 -16.58 19.11
C ASP A 518 8.09 -15.30 18.71
N SER A 519 9.14 -14.95 19.44
CA SER A 519 9.93 -13.73 19.16
C SER A 519 10.71 -13.75 17.84
N ASN A 520 10.81 -14.91 17.17
CA ASN A 520 11.45 -15.13 15.88
C ASN A 520 10.44 -15.49 14.79
N TYR A 521 9.15 -15.27 15.01
CA TYR A 521 8.18 -15.44 13.96
C TYR A 521 7.97 -14.13 13.20
N ARG A 522 8.14 -14.17 11.88
CA ARG A 522 8.26 -13.01 10.99
C ARG A 522 6.98 -12.19 10.77
N ALA A 523 5.85 -12.68 11.25
CA ALA A 523 4.56 -12.06 10.99
C ALA A 523 3.78 -11.85 12.28
N LEU A 524 3.02 -10.76 12.31
CA LEU A 524 1.97 -10.53 13.29
C LEU A 524 0.64 -10.66 12.56
N THR A 525 -0.28 -11.46 13.10
CA THR A 525 -1.58 -11.71 12.49
C THR A 525 -2.69 -11.38 13.47
N GLU A 526 -3.78 -10.83 12.96
CA GLU A 526 -5.10 -10.73 13.60
C GLU A 526 -6.11 -11.56 12.80
N LYS A 527 -7.15 -12.06 13.46
CA LYS A 527 -8.18 -12.87 12.82
C LYS A 527 -9.56 -12.44 13.28
N ARG A 528 -10.49 -12.40 12.33
CA ARG A 528 -11.91 -12.15 12.58
C ARG A 528 -12.74 -13.18 11.83
N GLU A 529 -13.72 -13.76 12.51
CA GLU A 529 -14.67 -14.67 11.86
C GLU A 529 -15.75 -13.88 11.13
N GLU A 530 -16.06 -14.28 9.90
CA GLU A 530 -17.04 -13.64 9.04
C GLU A 530 -17.90 -14.67 8.28
N PRO A 531 -19.19 -14.38 8.01
CA PRO A 531 -20.04 -15.30 7.28
C PRO A 531 -19.61 -15.42 5.81
N ASP A 532 -19.33 -16.64 5.35
CA ASP A 532 -19.02 -17.00 3.95
C ASP A 532 -20.16 -16.59 3.02
N SER A 533 -21.41 -16.86 3.42
CA SER A 533 -22.60 -16.49 2.66
C SER A 533 -22.79 -14.97 2.52
N VAL A 534 -22.18 -14.15 3.39
CA VAL A 534 -22.21 -12.70 3.24
C VAL A 534 -21.09 -12.24 2.32
N LEU A 535 -19.84 -12.61 2.63
CA LEU A 535 -18.65 -12.12 1.92
C LEU A 535 -18.60 -12.55 0.46
N PHE A 536 -19.15 -13.72 0.13
CA PHE A 536 -19.06 -14.30 -1.21
C PHE A 536 -20.43 -14.55 -1.87
N SER A 537 -21.48 -13.87 -1.40
CA SER A 537 -22.79 -13.86 -2.09
C SER A 537 -22.80 -13.11 -3.41
N GLY A 538 -21.79 -12.27 -3.65
CA GLY A 538 -21.65 -11.42 -4.81
C GLY A 538 -20.39 -10.56 -4.70
N PRO A 539 -20.30 -9.46 -5.48
CA PRO A 539 -19.20 -8.52 -5.37
C PRO A 539 -19.12 -7.88 -3.98
N TYR A 540 -17.92 -7.83 -3.42
CA TYR A 540 -17.62 -7.27 -2.11
C TYR A 540 -16.34 -6.44 -2.16
N TRP A 541 -16.23 -5.48 -1.25
CA TRP A 541 -15.07 -4.58 -1.14
C TRP A 541 -14.15 -5.01 -0.02
N PHE A 542 -12.86 -4.98 -0.32
CA PHE A 542 -11.75 -5.24 0.60
C PHE A 542 -10.81 -4.05 0.55
N GLU A 543 -10.36 -3.58 1.70
CA GLU A 543 -9.52 -2.39 1.83
C GLU A 543 -8.31 -2.63 2.72
N ILE A 544 -7.12 -2.36 2.19
CA ILE A 544 -5.87 -2.24 2.96
C ILE A 544 -5.47 -0.76 2.95
N ASP A 545 -5.65 -0.07 4.08
CA ASP A 545 -5.18 1.30 4.30
C ASP A 545 -3.81 1.24 4.97
N TRP A 546 -2.75 1.27 4.15
CA TRP A 546 -1.37 1.17 4.60
C TRP A 546 -0.73 2.56 4.68
N ARG A 547 -0.41 2.98 5.90
CA ARG A 547 0.12 4.30 6.25
C ARG A 547 1.52 4.18 6.84
N PRO A 548 2.26 5.30 7.01
CA PRO A 548 3.60 5.26 7.58
C PRO A 548 3.72 4.61 8.98
N GLU A 549 2.67 4.73 9.79
CA GLU A 549 2.65 4.31 11.20
C GLU A 549 1.54 3.31 11.55
N GLU A 550 0.66 2.96 10.62
CA GLU A 550 -0.46 2.05 10.88
C GLU A 550 -0.93 1.34 9.61
N ILE A 551 -1.60 0.20 9.80
CA ILE A 551 -2.31 -0.53 8.75
C ILE A 551 -3.72 -0.82 9.25
N LEU A 552 -4.71 -0.55 8.41
CA LEU A 552 -6.11 -0.84 8.68
C LEU A 552 -6.67 -1.74 7.60
N TRP A 553 -7.45 -2.73 8.01
CA TRP A 553 -8.13 -3.65 7.11
C TRP A 553 -9.63 -3.45 7.23
N ARG A 554 -10.30 -3.16 6.12
CA ARG A 554 -11.76 -3.02 6.10
C ARG A 554 -12.41 -3.89 5.04
N ILE A 555 -13.64 -4.29 5.28
CA ILE A 555 -14.45 -5.02 4.31
C ILE A 555 -15.89 -4.49 4.32
N GLY A 556 -16.58 -4.51 3.19
CA GLY A 556 -17.97 -4.04 3.10
C GLY A 556 -18.64 -4.32 1.76
N PRO A 557 -19.97 -4.20 1.66
CA PRO A 557 -20.70 -4.38 0.41
C PRO A 557 -20.45 -3.24 -0.60
N ASP A 558 -20.07 -2.06 -0.11
CA ASP A 558 -19.71 -0.89 -0.89
C ASP A 558 -18.76 0.04 -0.09
N PRO A 559 -18.11 1.03 -0.73
CA PRO A 559 -17.13 1.90 -0.06
C PRO A 559 -17.68 2.73 1.11
N ASP A 560 -18.98 3.05 1.12
CA ASP A 560 -19.60 3.85 2.18
C ASP A 560 -20.01 3.01 3.40
N HIS A 561 -20.06 1.68 3.24
CA HIS A 561 -20.46 0.73 4.27
C HIS A 561 -19.35 -0.27 4.65
N MET A 562 -18.09 0.11 4.49
CA MET A 562 -16.96 -0.70 4.97
C MET A 562 -16.77 -0.60 6.48
N ARG A 563 -16.41 -1.72 7.10
CA ARG A 563 -16.11 -1.80 8.53
C ARG A 563 -14.72 -2.37 8.78
N LEU A 564 -14.11 -1.92 9.87
CA LEU A 564 -12.79 -2.38 10.32
C LEU A 564 -12.86 -3.86 10.73
N VAL A 565 -11.87 -4.64 10.31
CA VAL A 565 -11.73 -6.06 10.64
C VAL A 565 -10.34 -6.44 11.15
N GLY A 566 -9.36 -5.56 10.98
CA GLY A 566 -8.03 -5.65 11.58
C GLY A 566 -7.36 -4.28 11.69
N TYR A 567 -6.45 -4.13 12.64
CA TYR A 567 -5.72 -2.89 12.89
C TYR A 567 -4.37 -3.14 13.56
N MET A 568 -3.30 -2.68 12.93
CA MET A 568 -1.95 -2.70 13.52
C MET A 568 -1.30 -1.33 13.44
N ASN A 569 -0.40 -1.03 14.38
CA ASN A 569 0.35 0.23 14.40
C ASN A 569 1.83 0.03 14.73
N SER A 570 2.61 1.09 14.54
CA SER A 570 4.06 1.14 14.74
C SER A 570 4.51 0.83 16.17
N ARG A 571 3.59 0.78 17.14
CA ARG A 571 3.93 0.38 18.51
C ARG A 571 4.08 -1.12 18.67
N VAL A 572 3.29 -1.92 17.96
CA VAL A 572 3.25 -3.39 18.12
C VAL A 572 4.00 -4.14 17.01
N THR A 573 4.20 -3.49 15.85
CA THR A 573 4.82 -4.11 14.68
C THR A 573 5.57 -3.09 13.83
N SER A 574 6.63 -3.52 13.14
CA SER A 574 7.35 -2.64 12.21
C SER A 574 6.55 -2.50 10.91
N ILE A 575 6.04 -1.30 10.67
CA ILE A 575 5.31 -0.96 9.44
C ILE A 575 6.31 -0.75 8.30
N SER A 576 6.14 -1.50 7.22
CA SER A 576 7.03 -1.41 6.07
C SER A 576 6.91 -0.04 5.37
N ASN A 577 8.01 0.40 4.75
CA ASN A 577 8.07 1.58 3.90
C ASN A 577 8.60 1.27 2.49
N VAL A 578 8.61 -0.01 2.12
CA VAL A 578 9.07 -0.45 0.79
C VAL A 578 7.92 -0.42 -0.19
N GLN A 579 8.15 0.01 -1.44
CA GLN A 579 7.15 -0.08 -2.52
C GLN A 579 6.67 -1.53 -2.74
N MET A 580 5.34 -1.74 -2.74
CA MET A 580 4.71 -3.06 -2.85
C MET A 580 3.72 -3.14 -4.02
N LEU A 581 3.59 -4.35 -4.58
CA LEU A 581 2.63 -4.74 -5.61
C LEU A 581 1.41 -5.39 -4.96
N ILE A 582 0.22 -5.19 -5.53
CA ILE A 582 -0.95 -5.92 -5.09
C ILE A 582 -1.03 -7.27 -5.80
N VAL A 583 -1.37 -8.33 -5.07
CA VAL A 583 -1.63 -9.68 -5.55
C VAL A 583 -3.04 -10.07 -5.15
N ILE A 584 -3.76 -10.73 -6.06
CA ILE A 584 -5.07 -11.33 -5.79
C ILE A 584 -4.99 -12.78 -6.24
N SER A 585 -5.27 -13.71 -5.33
CA SER A 585 -5.06 -15.15 -5.57
C SER A 585 -6.16 -16.04 -5.00
N GLN A 586 -6.27 -17.24 -5.58
CA GLN A 586 -7.12 -18.35 -5.14
C GLN A 586 -6.24 -19.60 -5.05
N GLU A 587 -5.99 -20.07 -3.84
CA GLU A 587 -4.92 -21.02 -3.57
C GLU A 587 -5.42 -22.26 -2.82
N PHE A 588 -5.10 -23.45 -3.32
CA PHE A 588 -5.31 -24.68 -2.57
C PHE A 588 -4.35 -24.72 -1.40
N HIS A 589 -4.92 -24.60 -0.21
CA HIS A 589 -4.18 -24.20 0.96
C HIS A 589 -3.50 -25.36 1.70
N ASN A 590 -2.29 -25.15 2.19
CA ASN A 590 -1.57 -26.15 2.98
C ASN A 590 -1.92 -26.00 4.47
N THR A 591 -2.78 -26.88 4.97
CA THR A 591 -3.26 -26.87 6.37
C THR A 591 -2.16 -27.09 7.41
N LYS A 592 -0.94 -27.47 7.01
CA LYS A 592 0.23 -27.49 7.90
C LYS A 592 0.71 -26.08 8.28
N TRP A 593 0.44 -25.08 7.44
CA TRP A 593 0.86 -23.70 7.68
C TRP A 593 -0.07 -22.97 8.66
N TRP A 594 -1.30 -23.48 8.81
CA TRP A 594 -2.28 -23.00 9.78
C TRP A 594 -2.73 -24.14 10.72
N PRO A 595 -1.93 -24.43 11.76
CA PRO A 595 -2.23 -25.48 12.72
C PRO A 595 -3.64 -25.35 13.31
N GLY A 596 -4.35 -26.48 13.37
CA GLY A 596 -5.71 -26.55 13.91
C GLY A 596 -6.83 -26.39 12.87
N SER A 597 -6.51 -26.21 11.57
CA SER A 597 -7.47 -26.17 10.47
C SER A 597 -8.56 -27.25 10.58
N ARG A 598 -9.83 -26.86 10.31
CA ARG A 598 -10.99 -27.75 10.49
C ARG A 598 -10.96 -28.93 9.53
N PHE A 599 -10.50 -28.77 8.30
CA PHE A 599 -10.41 -29.89 7.37
C PHE A 599 -8.95 -30.13 7.03
N ASP A 600 -8.58 -31.39 6.84
CA ASP A 600 -7.26 -31.72 6.33
C ASP A 600 -7.34 -31.66 4.81
N GLN A 601 -6.50 -30.83 4.19
CA GLN A 601 -6.50 -30.60 2.75
C GLN A 601 -6.40 -31.89 1.93
N GLY A 602 -5.73 -32.92 2.47
CA GLY A 602 -5.64 -34.24 1.84
C GLY A 602 -6.97 -34.98 1.75
N PHE A 603 -7.95 -34.65 2.59
CA PHE A 603 -9.29 -35.27 2.56
C PHE A 603 -10.36 -34.34 1.98
N VAL A 604 -9.97 -33.18 1.45
CA VAL A 604 -10.81 -32.35 0.58
C VAL A 604 -10.69 -32.88 -0.85
N PRO A 605 -11.80 -33.16 -1.55
CA PRO A 605 -11.77 -33.78 -2.87
C PRO A 605 -11.15 -32.86 -3.93
N PHE A 606 -10.81 -33.46 -5.07
CA PHE A 606 -10.50 -32.70 -6.28
C PHE A 606 -11.78 -32.03 -6.81
N PRO A 607 -11.69 -30.78 -7.33
CA PRO A 607 -12.87 -30.04 -7.76
C PRO A 607 -13.52 -30.67 -9.00
N ALA A 608 -14.83 -30.94 -8.98
CA ALA A 608 -15.56 -31.43 -10.15
C ALA A 608 -16.01 -30.31 -11.11
N ARG A 609 -16.00 -29.05 -10.64
CA ARG A 609 -16.32 -27.85 -11.41
C ARG A 609 -15.19 -26.83 -11.24
N ASP A 610 -15.10 -25.89 -12.17
CA ASP A 610 -14.18 -24.76 -12.03
C ASP A 610 -14.61 -23.90 -10.86
N TYR A 611 -13.66 -23.44 -10.04
CA TYR A 611 -13.89 -22.35 -9.11
C TYR A 611 -13.46 -21.05 -9.80
N VAL A 612 -14.38 -20.08 -9.88
CA VAL A 612 -14.20 -18.87 -10.66
C VAL A 612 -14.32 -17.65 -9.75
N GLY A 613 -13.29 -16.82 -9.74
CA GLY A 613 -13.28 -15.51 -9.10
C GLY A 613 -13.23 -14.39 -10.13
N GLU A 614 -13.72 -13.22 -9.73
CA GLU A 614 -13.76 -12.01 -10.55
C GLU A 614 -13.12 -10.85 -9.79
N VAL A 615 -12.14 -10.19 -10.40
CA VAL A 615 -11.59 -8.89 -9.96
C VAL A 615 -12.21 -7.80 -10.81
N GLN A 616 -13.04 -6.95 -10.20
CA GLN A 616 -13.87 -5.99 -10.93
C GLN A 616 -13.32 -4.57 -10.86
N GLU A 617 -12.67 -4.20 -9.76
CA GLU A 617 -12.12 -2.86 -9.60
C GLU A 617 -10.93 -2.89 -8.64
N VAL A 618 -9.90 -2.09 -8.95
CA VAL A 618 -8.76 -1.84 -8.07
C VAL A 618 -8.53 -0.34 -8.06
N PHE A 619 -8.60 0.26 -6.88
CA PHE A 619 -8.49 1.70 -6.69
C PHE A 619 -7.56 2.00 -5.53
N ILE A 620 -6.66 2.96 -5.69
CA ILE A 620 -5.66 3.34 -4.67
C ILE A 620 -5.66 4.87 -4.52
N ASP A 621 -5.94 5.37 -3.32
CA ASP A 621 -5.99 6.80 -2.98
C ASP A 621 -5.07 7.25 -1.84
#